data_AF-A0A1Q3B8K9-F1
#
_entry.id   AF-A0A1Q3B8K9-F1
#
_cell.length_a   1.000
_cell.length_b   1.000
_cell.length_c   1.000
_cell.angle_alpha   90.00
_cell.angle_beta   90.00
_cell.angle_gamma   90.00
#
_symmetry.space_group_name_H-M   'P 1'
#
loop_
_entity.id
_entity.type
_entity.pdbx_description
1 polymer ?
#
loop_
_entity_poly.entity_id
_entity_poly.type
_entity_poly.pdbx_seq_one_letter_code
_entity_poly.pdbx_strand_id
1 'polypeptide(L)'
;NITIHCKSKDDDLGIHVIPSGQSYEWGFRVNFFGTTLFFCGFTTKKGRGVYDIFDVDRDIRRCPGSTCIWGVRDDGPLGKARVLITNNMPSNVTIHCKSKDDDLGIHVIPTTQSYEWGFRVNFWETTLFFCGFTTKKGGGVYDIFNAMRDEHRCVDGTCIWHVRDDG
;
A
#
# COMPACT_ATOMS: atom_id res chain seq x y z
N ASN A 1 9.33 -21.56 -5.60
CA ASN A 1 8.30 -22.28 -4.82
C ASN A 1 8.15 -21.60 -3.47
N ILE A 2 6.92 -21.41 -3.04
CA ILE A 2 6.56 -20.78 -1.77
C ILE A 2 5.72 -21.79 -0.99
N THR A 3 5.99 -21.95 0.30
CA THR A 3 5.12 -22.74 1.17
C THR A 3 4.14 -21.79 1.85
N ILE A 4 2.86 -22.10 1.78
CA ILE A 4 1.77 -21.34 2.38
C ILE A 4 1.03 -22.23 3.39
N HIS A 5 0.63 -21.68 4.52
CA HIS A 5 -0.30 -22.31 5.46
C HIS A 5 -1.37 -21.31 5.83
N CYS A 6 -2.61 -21.57 5.43
CA CYS A 6 -3.73 -20.67 5.67
C CYS A 6 -4.72 -21.25 6.68
N LYS A 7 -5.26 -20.41 7.55
CA LYS A 7 -6.34 -20.78 8.46
C LYS A 7 -7.17 -19.57 8.89
N SER A 8 -8.37 -19.83 9.37
CA SER A 8 -9.20 -18.90 10.12
C SER A 8 -9.22 -19.31 11.60
N LYS A 9 -10.15 -18.73 12.37
CA LYS A 9 -10.46 -19.22 13.72
C LYS A 9 -11.07 -20.63 13.70
N ASP A 10 -11.87 -20.93 12.68
CA ASP A 10 -12.77 -22.08 12.63
C ASP A 10 -12.29 -23.17 11.64
N ASP A 11 -11.48 -22.79 10.65
CA ASP A 11 -11.04 -23.66 9.55
C ASP A 11 -9.52 -23.64 9.38
N ASP A 12 -8.89 -24.81 9.25
CA ASP A 12 -7.49 -24.92 8.83
C ASP A 12 -7.44 -25.48 7.41
N LEU A 13 -6.85 -24.71 6.49
CA LEU A 13 -6.75 -25.08 5.07
C LEU A 13 -5.49 -25.89 4.77
N GLY A 14 -4.62 -26.08 5.77
CA GLY A 14 -3.40 -26.86 5.67
C GLY A 14 -2.26 -26.16 4.95
N ILE A 15 -1.17 -26.92 4.79
CA ILE A 15 0.08 -26.46 4.18
C ILE A 15 0.08 -26.84 2.70
N HIS A 16 0.38 -25.88 1.84
CA HIS A 16 0.50 -26.06 0.39
C HIS A 16 1.85 -25.51 -0.11
N VAL A 17 2.39 -26.13 -1.15
CA VAL A 17 3.59 -25.63 -1.84
C VAL A 17 3.19 -25.13 -3.22
N ILE A 18 3.34 -23.83 -3.45
CA ILE A 18 2.99 -23.17 -4.71
C ILE A 18 4.26 -23.05 -5.57
N PRO A 19 4.34 -23.70 -6.75
CA PRO A 19 5.43 -23.50 -7.70
C PRO A 19 5.49 -22.08 -8.25
N SER A 20 6.63 -21.69 -8.81
CA SER A 20 6.76 -20.35 -9.43
C SER A 20 5.78 -20.19 -10.60
N GLY A 21 5.03 -19.08 -10.62
CA GLY A 21 4.05 -18.79 -11.66
C GLY A 21 2.74 -19.58 -11.57
N GLN A 22 2.50 -20.29 -10.46
CA GLN A 22 1.24 -20.99 -10.19
C GLN A 22 0.46 -20.27 -9.08
N SER A 23 -0.82 -20.61 -8.93
CA SER A 23 -1.71 -20.09 -7.89
C SER A 23 -2.25 -21.20 -7.00
N TYR A 24 -2.62 -20.82 -5.78
CA TYR A 24 -3.44 -21.63 -4.88
C TYR A 24 -4.70 -20.81 -4.55
N GLU A 25 -5.87 -21.43 -4.68
CA GLU A 25 -7.17 -20.79 -4.53
C GLU A 25 -8.05 -21.61 -3.59
N TRP A 26 -8.83 -20.91 -2.77
CA TRP A 26 -9.89 -21.50 -1.97
C TRP A 26 -11.06 -20.52 -1.85
N GLY A 27 -12.25 -21.07 -1.60
CA GLY A 27 -13.46 -20.28 -1.34
C GLY A 27 -13.98 -20.50 0.08
N PHE A 28 -14.65 -19.49 0.61
CA PHE A 28 -15.34 -19.55 1.90
C PHE A 28 -16.56 -18.63 1.90
N ARG A 29 -17.37 -18.68 2.96
CA ARG A 29 -18.47 -17.74 3.18
C ARG A 29 -18.18 -16.88 4.41
N VAL A 30 -18.47 -15.59 4.31
CA VAL A 30 -18.40 -14.70 5.48
C VAL A 30 -19.45 -15.16 6.50
N ASN A 31 -19.04 -15.23 7.76
CA ASN A 31 -19.90 -15.64 8.86
C ASN A 31 -20.98 -14.59 9.13
N PHE A 32 -22.08 -15.01 9.75
CA PHE A 32 -23.24 -14.15 9.98
C PHE A 32 -22.92 -12.89 10.81
N PHE A 33 -21.93 -12.96 11.69
CA PHE A 33 -21.54 -11.86 12.57
C PHE A 33 -20.59 -10.84 11.93
N GLY A 34 -20.15 -11.07 10.69
CA GLY A 34 -19.21 -10.18 10.01
C GLY A 34 -17.86 -10.12 10.70
N THR A 35 -17.33 -11.26 11.16
CA THR A 35 -16.02 -11.33 11.83
C THR A 35 -15.03 -12.28 11.15
N THR A 36 -15.31 -12.69 9.91
CA THR A 36 -14.46 -13.64 9.18
C THR A 36 -13.09 -13.05 8.91
N LEU A 37 -12.07 -13.76 9.40
CA LEU A 37 -10.65 -13.44 9.23
C LEU A 37 -9.92 -14.72 8.82
N PHE A 38 -9.16 -14.65 7.73
CA PHE A 38 -8.19 -15.68 7.35
C PHE A 38 -6.79 -15.08 7.39
N PHE A 39 -5.84 -15.83 7.92
CA PHE A 39 -4.43 -15.48 7.92
C PHE A 39 -3.61 -16.63 7.37
N CYS A 40 -2.54 -16.29 6.66
CA CYS A 40 -1.63 -17.26 6.09
C CYS A 40 -0.19 -16.98 6.46
N GLY A 41 0.53 -18.03 6.85
CA GLY A 41 1.97 -18.05 6.95
C GLY A 41 2.60 -18.35 5.59
N PHE A 42 3.59 -17.55 5.20
CA PHE A 42 4.38 -17.76 3.98
C PHE A 42 5.81 -18.04 4.36
N THR A 43 6.40 -19.03 3.70
CA THR A 43 7.83 -19.33 3.79
C THR A 43 8.41 -19.38 2.39
N THR A 44 9.35 -18.49 2.13
CA THR A 44 10.13 -18.40 0.89
C THR A 44 11.60 -18.67 1.19
N LYS A 45 12.43 -18.73 0.14
CA LYS A 45 13.90 -18.82 0.32
C LYS A 45 14.50 -17.60 1.01
N LYS A 46 13.83 -16.43 0.96
CA LYS A 46 14.35 -15.17 1.47
C LYS A 46 13.78 -14.77 2.84
N GLY A 47 12.75 -15.46 3.32
CA GLY A 47 12.17 -15.17 4.63
C GLY A 47 10.83 -15.85 4.88
N ARG A 48 10.27 -15.55 6.05
CA ARG A 48 8.92 -16.00 6.44
C ARG A 48 8.12 -14.86 7.06
N GLY A 49 6.80 -14.93 6.97
CA GLY A 49 5.89 -13.99 7.63
C GLY A 49 4.47 -14.54 7.70
N VAL A 50 3.66 -14.02 8.61
CA VAL A 50 2.23 -14.36 8.75
C VAL A 50 1.42 -13.10 8.51
N TYR A 51 0.35 -13.23 7.72
CA TYR A 51 -0.39 -12.11 7.18
C TYR A 51 -1.89 -12.47 7.11
N ASP A 52 -2.77 -11.58 7.57
CA ASP A 52 -4.24 -11.61 7.44
C ASP A 52 -4.77 -11.52 5.98
N ILE A 53 -4.73 -12.62 5.23
CA ILE A 53 -5.10 -12.71 3.81
C ILE A 53 -6.53 -12.29 3.50
N PHE A 54 -7.44 -12.39 4.46
CA PHE A 54 -8.77 -11.81 4.32
C PHE A 54 -9.24 -11.27 5.65
N ASP A 55 -9.65 -10.01 5.68
CA ASP A 55 -10.35 -9.38 6.79
C ASP A 55 -11.66 -8.80 6.24
N VAL A 56 -12.80 -9.25 6.77
CA VAL A 56 -14.12 -8.83 6.28
C VAL A 56 -14.32 -7.31 6.32
N ASP A 57 -13.85 -6.60 7.34
CA ASP A 57 -14.03 -5.15 7.46
C ASP A 57 -13.25 -4.42 6.37
N ARG A 58 -12.07 -4.94 6.01
CA ARG A 58 -11.18 -4.40 4.98
C ARG A 58 -11.61 -4.79 3.57
N ASP A 59 -11.93 -6.06 3.36
CA ASP A 59 -11.89 -6.69 2.04
C ASP A 59 -13.26 -6.85 1.38
N ILE A 60 -14.36 -6.83 2.14
CA ILE A 60 -15.71 -7.07 1.60
C ILE A 60 -16.12 -6.06 0.53
N ARG A 61 -15.58 -4.83 0.57
CA ARG A 61 -15.83 -3.77 -0.43
C ARG A 61 -14.67 -3.55 -1.38
N ARG A 62 -13.52 -4.13 -1.07
CA ARG A 62 -12.28 -3.92 -1.81
C ARG A 62 -12.10 -4.95 -2.91
N CYS A 63 -12.44 -6.21 -2.63
CA CYS A 63 -12.18 -7.29 -3.56
C CYS A 63 -13.27 -7.35 -4.65
N PRO A 64 -12.93 -7.06 -5.91
CA PRO A 64 -13.91 -7.05 -6.99
C PRO A 64 -14.48 -8.46 -7.19
N GLY A 65 -15.81 -8.55 -7.33
CA GLY A 65 -16.48 -9.84 -7.52
C GLY A 65 -16.38 -10.80 -6.34
N SER A 66 -16.04 -10.32 -5.13
CA SER A 66 -15.78 -11.14 -3.93
C SER A 66 -14.53 -12.04 -4.02
N THR A 67 -13.64 -11.78 -4.98
CA THR A 67 -12.38 -12.50 -5.13
C THR A 67 -11.21 -11.58 -4.78
N CYS A 68 -10.46 -11.92 -3.73
CA CYS A 68 -9.23 -11.23 -3.39
C CYS A 68 -8.05 -11.94 -4.04
N ILE A 69 -7.20 -11.19 -4.73
CA ILE A 69 -6.01 -11.73 -5.41
C ILE A 69 -4.78 -11.15 -4.74
N TRP A 70 -3.88 -12.01 -4.28
CA TRP A 70 -2.65 -11.61 -3.60
C TRP A 70 -1.42 -12.11 -4.35
N GLY A 71 -0.54 -11.19 -4.73
CA GLY A 71 0.75 -11.51 -5.32
C GLY A 71 1.82 -11.71 -4.25
N VAL A 72 2.64 -12.75 -4.37
CA VAL A 72 3.81 -12.94 -3.50
C VAL A 72 5.08 -12.76 -4.33
N ARG A 73 5.91 -11.77 -3.97
CA ARG A 73 7.18 -11.47 -4.65
C ARG A 73 8.40 -11.96 -3.86
N ASP A 74 9.48 -12.25 -4.57
CA ASP A 74 10.70 -12.86 -4.04
C ASP A 74 11.51 -11.92 -3.11
N ASP A 75 11.36 -10.60 -3.21
CA ASP A 75 11.91 -9.61 -2.28
C ASP A 75 11.10 -9.44 -0.99
N GLY A 76 10.10 -10.31 -0.82
CA GLY A 76 9.08 -10.21 0.19
C GLY A 76 7.80 -9.57 -0.38
N PRO A 77 6.72 -9.61 0.39
CA PRO A 77 5.41 -9.13 -0.06
C PRO A 77 5.26 -7.61 -0.31
N LEU A 78 6.33 -6.82 -0.23
CA LEU A 78 6.23 -5.37 -0.10
C LEU A 78 6.79 -4.65 -1.34
N GLY A 79 5.90 -4.14 -2.19
CA GLY A 79 6.29 -3.24 -3.27
C GLY A 79 7.02 -2.02 -2.71
N LYS A 80 8.15 -1.63 -3.31
CA LYS A 80 8.80 -0.35 -2.97
C LYS A 80 8.13 0.76 -3.75
N ALA A 81 7.77 1.83 -3.07
CA ALA A 81 7.26 3.04 -3.69
C ALA A 81 8.12 4.23 -3.28
N ARG A 82 8.23 5.21 -4.16
CA ARG A 82 8.88 6.49 -3.93
C ARG A 82 7.93 7.61 -4.32
N VAL A 83 7.89 8.66 -3.51
CA VAL A 83 7.16 9.88 -3.85
C VAL A 83 8.17 11.01 -4.07
N LEU A 84 7.97 11.76 -5.15
CA LEU A 84 8.74 12.95 -5.50
C LEU A 84 7.78 14.13 -5.68
N ILE A 85 7.92 15.15 -4.85
CA ILE A 85 7.14 16.40 -4.92
C ILE A 85 8.06 17.51 -5.41
N THR A 86 7.75 18.11 -6.55
CA THR A 86 8.51 19.21 -7.14
C THR A 86 7.74 20.52 -7.04
N ASN A 87 8.39 21.57 -6.53
CA ASN A 87 7.81 22.90 -6.44
C ASN A 87 8.06 23.69 -7.74
N ASN A 88 7.01 23.90 -8.53
CA ASN A 88 7.06 24.74 -9.74
C ASN A 88 6.45 26.13 -9.51
N MET A 89 6.18 26.51 -8.25
CA MET A 89 5.67 27.83 -7.88
C MET A 89 6.80 28.87 -7.87
N PRO A 90 6.51 30.17 -8.06
CA PRO A 90 7.50 31.23 -7.91
C PRO A 90 7.94 31.48 -6.47
N SER A 91 7.32 30.81 -5.48
CA SER A 91 7.63 30.95 -4.06
C SER A 91 7.80 29.59 -3.36
N ASN A 92 8.40 29.61 -2.18
CA ASN A 92 8.52 28.42 -1.34
C ASN A 92 7.15 27.81 -1.02
N VAL A 93 7.11 26.47 -1.02
CA VAL A 93 5.96 25.67 -0.63
C VAL A 93 6.32 24.91 0.65
N THR A 94 5.45 24.98 1.66
CA THR A 94 5.63 24.17 2.87
C THR A 94 4.74 22.94 2.76
N ILE A 95 5.30 21.77 3.05
CA ILE A 95 4.59 20.51 3.08
C ILE A 95 4.68 19.86 4.46
N HIS A 96 3.64 19.15 4.87
CA HIS A 96 3.67 18.22 6.00
C HIS A 96 3.05 16.90 5.55
N CYS A 97 3.89 15.89 5.38
CA CYS A 97 3.49 14.59 4.87
C CYS A 97 3.48 13.53 5.97
N LYS A 98 2.45 12.69 6.00
CA LYS A 98 2.38 11.57 6.94
C LYS A 98 1.52 10.43 6.41
N SER A 99 1.73 9.25 6.98
CA SER A 99 0.83 8.10 6.91
C SER A 99 0.09 7.96 8.24
N LYS A 100 -0.59 6.82 8.45
CA LYS A 100 -1.12 6.47 9.77
C LYS A 100 0.00 6.20 10.79
N ASP A 101 1.12 5.64 10.33
CA ASP A 101 2.16 5.07 11.20
C ASP A 101 3.45 5.92 11.20
N ASP A 102 3.66 6.76 10.18
CA ASP A 102 4.87 7.55 9.98
C ASP A 102 4.56 9.03 9.78
N ASP A 103 5.19 9.91 10.55
CA ASP A 103 5.18 11.36 10.32
C ASP A 103 6.54 11.81 9.76
N LEU A 104 6.55 12.35 8.54
CA LEU A 104 7.78 12.79 7.87
C LEU A 104 8.19 14.21 8.28
N GLY A 105 7.35 14.90 9.06
CA GLY A 105 7.55 16.26 9.51
C GLY A 105 7.26 17.33 8.45
N ILE A 106 7.57 18.57 8.82
CA ILE A 106 7.35 19.76 8.00
C ILE A 106 8.61 20.05 7.18
N HIS A 107 8.45 20.26 5.88
CA HIS A 107 9.53 20.62 4.96
C HIS A 107 9.16 21.85 4.14
N VAL A 108 10.14 22.73 3.91
CA VAL A 108 9.99 23.87 2.99
C VAL A 108 10.73 23.53 1.71
N ILE A 109 10.01 23.50 0.58
CA ILE A 109 10.55 23.24 -0.74
C ILE A 109 10.73 24.59 -1.46
N PRO A 110 11.97 25.06 -1.69
CA PRO A 110 12.22 26.27 -2.47
C PRO A 110 11.73 26.15 -3.92
N THR A 111 11.60 27.28 -4.61
CA THR A 111 11.28 27.32 -6.04
C THR A 111 12.24 26.43 -6.83
N THR A 112 11.68 25.63 -7.75
CA THR A 112 12.36 24.63 -8.62
C THR A 112 13.10 23.49 -7.91
N GLN A 113 12.91 23.34 -6.60
CA GLN A 113 13.45 22.22 -5.82
C GLN A 113 12.43 21.10 -5.64
N SER A 114 12.90 19.97 -5.12
CA SER A 114 12.04 18.81 -4.85
C SER A 114 12.31 18.21 -3.47
N TYR A 115 11.31 17.52 -2.96
CA TYR A 115 11.39 16.68 -1.77
C TYR A 115 10.99 15.25 -2.15
N GLU A 116 11.79 14.27 -1.73
CA GLU A 116 11.51 12.86 -2.02
C GLU A 116 11.68 11.97 -0.79
N TRP A 117 10.89 10.90 -0.76
CA TRP A 117 11.07 9.82 0.20
C TRP A 117 10.62 8.48 -0.40
N GLY A 118 11.25 7.40 0.07
CA GLY A 118 10.90 6.03 -0.29
C GLY A 118 10.33 5.26 0.90
N PHE A 119 9.39 4.37 0.63
CA PHE A 119 8.78 3.50 1.63
C PHE A 119 8.43 2.14 1.03
N ARG A 120 8.04 1.22 1.91
CA ARG A 120 7.53 -0.09 1.53
C ARG A 120 6.02 -0.06 1.63
N VAL A 121 5.35 -0.33 0.52
CA VAL A 121 3.90 -0.54 0.48
C VAL A 121 3.61 -1.78 1.33
N ASN A 122 2.72 -1.63 2.30
CA ASN A 122 2.30 -2.75 3.12
C ASN A 122 1.65 -3.82 2.24
N PHE A 123 1.76 -5.08 2.67
CA PHE A 123 1.27 -6.21 1.88
C PHE A 123 -0.22 -6.11 1.56
N TRP A 124 -0.96 -5.39 2.42
CA TRP A 124 -2.37 -5.14 2.25
C TRP A 124 -2.69 -4.03 1.28
N GLU A 125 -1.76 -3.41 0.56
CA GLU A 125 -1.98 -2.22 -0.28
C GLU A 125 -2.91 -1.17 0.38
N THR A 126 -2.84 -1.03 1.71
CA THR A 126 -3.59 -0.02 2.49
C THR A 126 -2.72 1.19 2.79
N THR A 127 -1.47 1.19 2.34
CA THR A 127 -0.55 2.30 2.55
C THR A 127 -1.09 3.56 1.89
N LEU A 128 -1.27 4.58 2.72
CA LEU A 128 -1.74 5.90 2.33
C LEU A 128 -0.77 6.93 2.91
N PHE A 129 -0.27 7.82 2.05
CA PHE A 129 0.39 9.04 2.47
C PHE A 129 -0.44 10.24 2.00
N PHE A 130 -0.70 11.15 2.92
CA PHE A 130 -1.32 12.43 2.64
C PHE A 130 -0.40 13.55 3.08
N CYS A 131 -0.46 14.66 2.35
CA CYS A 131 0.35 15.84 2.63
C CYS A 131 -0.53 17.08 2.71
N GLY A 132 -0.32 17.87 3.76
CA GLY A 132 -0.78 19.25 3.81
C GLY A 132 0.19 20.15 3.07
N PHE A 133 -0.32 21.02 2.20
CA PHE A 133 0.44 22.02 1.47
C PHE A 133 0.05 23.40 1.93
N THR A 134 1.03 24.26 2.15
CA THR A 134 0.84 25.68 2.43
C THR A 134 1.67 26.49 1.44
N THR A 135 0.98 27.31 0.65
CA THR A 135 1.56 28.22 -0.34
C THR A 135 1.11 29.65 -0.04
N LYS A 136 1.66 30.64 -0.76
CA LYS A 136 1.17 32.03 -0.67
C LYS A 136 -0.27 32.22 -1.17
N LYS A 137 -0.77 31.30 -2.01
CA LYS A 137 -2.12 31.38 -2.60
C LYS A 137 -3.18 30.60 -1.80
N GLY A 138 -2.77 29.86 -0.78
CA GLY A 138 -3.66 29.00 0.00
C GLY A 138 -3.01 27.65 0.30
N GLY A 139 -3.81 26.74 0.86
CA GLY A 139 -3.36 25.41 1.24
C GLY A 139 -4.47 24.37 1.17
N GLY A 140 -4.08 23.11 1.24
CA GLY A 140 -4.98 21.96 1.16
C GLY A 140 -4.28 20.68 1.59
N VAL A 141 -5.07 19.65 1.86
CA VAL A 141 -4.56 18.31 2.18
C VAL A 141 -4.96 17.36 1.07
N TYR A 142 -3.99 16.59 0.56
CA TYR A 142 -4.19 15.71 -0.58
C TYR A 142 -3.57 14.34 -0.31
N ASP A 143 -4.22 13.30 -0.81
CA ASP A 143 -3.69 11.94 -0.82
C ASP A 143 -2.64 11.82 -1.93
N ILE A 144 -1.37 11.95 -1.53
CA ILE A 144 -0.21 11.95 -2.42
C ILE A 144 0.19 10.53 -2.84
N PHE A 145 -0.14 9.54 -2.01
CA PHE A 145 -0.03 8.13 -2.40
C PHE A 145 -1.14 7.31 -1.78
N ASN A 146 -1.81 6.50 -2.58
CA ASN A 146 -2.76 5.49 -2.12
C ASN A 146 -2.44 4.19 -2.86
N ALA A 147 -2.03 3.15 -2.14
CA ALA A 147 -1.54 1.92 -2.76
C ALA A 147 -2.55 1.26 -3.71
N MET A 148 -3.84 1.17 -3.33
CA MET A 148 -4.89 0.66 -4.22
C MET A 148 -5.06 1.48 -5.49
N ARG A 149 -4.90 2.81 -5.39
CA ARG A 149 -5.03 3.74 -6.52
C ARG A 149 -3.78 3.74 -7.40
N ASP A 150 -2.60 3.72 -6.78
CA ASP A 150 -1.37 4.23 -7.38
C ASP A 150 -0.31 3.18 -7.71
N GLU A 151 -0.42 1.93 -7.21
CA GLU A 151 0.59 0.89 -7.52
C GLU A 151 0.81 0.73 -9.04
N HIS A 152 -0.24 0.88 -9.84
CA HIS A 152 -0.18 0.78 -11.30
C HIS A 152 -0.05 2.15 -12.02
N ARG A 153 -0.13 3.27 -11.29
CA ARG A 153 -0.07 4.62 -11.86
C ARG A 153 1.31 5.23 -11.78
N CYS A 154 2.13 4.77 -10.83
CA CYS A 154 3.47 5.27 -10.63
C CYS A 154 4.47 4.60 -11.58
N VAL A 155 5.31 5.40 -12.22
CA VAL A 155 6.28 4.91 -13.21
C VAL A 155 7.51 4.39 -12.47
N ASP A 156 7.86 3.12 -12.69
CA ASP A 156 8.96 2.43 -12.00
C ASP A 156 8.88 2.57 -10.47
N GLY A 157 7.65 2.53 -9.93
CA GLY A 157 7.40 2.69 -8.49
C GLY A 157 7.61 4.12 -7.96
N THR A 158 7.82 5.11 -8.82
CA THR A 158 7.95 6.52 -8.45
C THR A 158 6.68 7.31 -8.82
N CYS A 159 6.05 7.91 -7.81
CA CYS A 159 4.88 8.76 -7.94
C CYS A 159 5.33 10.23 -7.95
N ILE A 160 5.17 10.90 -9.09
CA ILE A 160 5.68 12.25 -9.32
C ILE A 160 4.53 13.26 -9.20
N TRP A 161 4.74 14.28 -8.38
CA TRP A 161 3.80 15.37 -8.16
C TRP A 161 4.47 16.72 -8.44
N HIS A 162 3.72 17.64 -9.06
CA HIS A 162 4.17 19.01 -9.31
C HIS A 162 3.20 19.98 -8.65
N VAL A 163 3.69 20.82 -7.74
CA VAL A 163 2.91 21.91 -7.17
C VAL A 163 2.95 23.08 -8.13
N ARG A 164 1.79 23.50 -8.63
CA ARG A 164 1.65 24.56 -9.63
C ARG A 164 0.61 25.59 -9.22
N ASP A 165 0.63 26.71 -9.93
CA ASP A 165 -0.16 27.89 -9.62
C ASP A 165 -1.66 27.68 -9.88
N ASP A 166 -2.00 26.67 -10.68
CA ASP A 166 -3.33 26.23 -11.10
C ASP A 166 -3.89 25.06 -10.26
N GLY A 167 -3.14 24.56 -9.28
CA GLY A 167 -3.52 23.43 -8.42
C GLY A 167 -2.78 22.15 -8.75
#